data_AF-A0A9R0XGL8-F1
#
_entry.id   AF-A0A9R0XGL8-F1
#
_cell.length_a   1.000
_cell.length_b   1.000
_cell.length_c   1.000
_cell.angle_alpha   90.00
_cell.angle_beta   90.00
_cell.angle_gamma   90.00
#
_symmetry.space_group_name_H-M   'P 1'
#
loop_
_entity.id
_entity.type
_entity.pdbx_description
1 polymer ?
#
loop_
_entity_poly.entity_id
_entity_poly.type
_entity_poly.pdbx_seq_one_letter_code
_entity_poly.pdbx_strand_id
1 'polypeptide(L)'
;MKGGGCKEEFVGWEKCVEQAEAEGGYVVERCHDATAALRRCMDKFPDYYEPILRAERAMAEDLEAFKASEASEPSPASPPPPAAEEEQGDDKKQAEAVVAKEKEDLAA
;
A
#
# COMPACT_ATOMS: atom_id res chain seq x y z
N MET A 1 -11.24 7.50 -17.18
CA MET A 1 -11.38 8.73 -16.36
C MET A 1 -11.03 10.03 -17.09
N LYS A 2 -10.31 10.02 -18.23
CA LYS A 2 -10.03 11.25 -19.02
C LYS A 2 -11.23 11.80 -19.84
N GLY A 3 -12.42 11.19 -19.69
CA GLY A 3 -13.69 11.67 -20.24
C GLY A 3 -14.65 12.04 -19.11
N GLY A 4 -15.72 12.76 -19.44
CA GLY A 4 -16.68 13.27 -18.45
C GLY A 4 -16.26 14.61 -17.82
N GLY A 5 -17.03 15.07 -16.83
CA GLY A 5 -16.89 16.40 -16.22
C GLY A 5 -15.65 16.60 -15.34
N CYS A 6 -14.94 15.52 -14.99
CA CYS A 6 -13.80 15.56 -14.04
C CYS A 6 -12.44 15.31 -14.70
N LYS A 7 -12.34 15.61 -15.99
CA LYS A 7 -11.09 15.38 -16.75
C LYS A 7 -9.92 16.16 -16.16
N GLU A 8 -10.14 17.40 -15.73
CA GLU A 8 -9.08 18.27 -15.21
C GLU A 8 -8.55 17.78 -13.88
N GLU A 9 -9.44 17.38 -12.96
CA GLU A 9 -9.08 16.76 -11.69
C GLU A 9 -8.33 15.44 -11.90
N PHE A 10 -8.75 14.63 -12.88
CA PHE A 10 -8.07 13.37 -13.17
C PHE A 10 -6.65 13.59 -13.70
N VAL A 11 -6.46 14.53 -14.62
CA VAL A 11 -5.12 14.88 -15.13
C VAL A 11 -4.25 15.49 -14.03
N GLY A 12 -4.82 16.29 -13.12
CA GLY A 12 -4.11 16.81 -11.95
C GLY A 12 -3.65 15.70 -11.02
N TRP A 13 -4.52 14.71 -10.76
CA TRP A 13 -4.17 13.53 -9.99
C TRP A 13 -3.06 12.70 -10.65
N GLU A 14 -3.15 12.41 -11.96
CA GLU A 14 -2.11 11.67 -12.69
C GLU A 14 -0.74 12.35 -12.58
N LYS A 15 -0.68 13.67 -12.75
CA LYS A 15 0.58 14.42 -12.58
C LYS A 15 1.16 14.31 -11.18
N CYS A 16 0.31 14.30 -10.15
CA CYS A 16 0.75 14.07 -8.78
C CYS A 16 1.32 12.66 -8.61
N VAL A 17 0.65 11.64 -9.16
CA VAL A 17 1.11 10.24 -9.14
C VAL A 17 2.47 10.12 -9.80
N GLU A 18 2.61 10.64 -11.03
CA GLU A 18 3.86 10.63 -11.79
C GLU A 18 5.01 11.31 -10.99
N GLN A 19 4.72 12.43 -10.33
CA GLN A 19 5.70 13.12 -9.49
C GLN A 19 6.05 12.33 -8.22
N ALA A 20 5.06 11.76 -7.53
CA ALA A 20 5.28 10.95 -6.33
C ALA A 20 6.14 9.73 -6.65
N GLU A 21 5.87 9.04 -7.75
CA GLU A 21 6.66 7.90 -8.22
C GLU A 21 8.08 8.30 -8.62
N ALA A 22 8.24 9.40 -9.36
CA ALA A 22 9.56 9.90 -9.75
C ALA A 22 10.44 10.28 -8.55
N GLU A 23 9.83 10.74 -7.46
CA GLU A 23 10.52 11.09 -6.21
C GLU A 23 10.59 9.91 -5.21
N GLY A 24 10.11 8.72 -5.58
CA GLY A 24 10.11 7.53 -4.73
C GLY A 24 9.20 7.62 -3.50
N GLY A 25 8.19 8.50 -3.53
CA GLY A 25 7.22 8.70 -2.45
C GLY A 25 5.95 7.83 -2.59
N TYR A 26 5.25 7.64 -1.49
CA TYR A 26 3.96 6.96 -1.50
C TYR A 26 2.87 7.86 -2.08
N VAL A 27 2.24 7.40 -3.16
CA VAL A 27 1.15 8.11 -3.86
C VAL A 27 0.01 8.48 -2.89
N VAL A 28 -0.36 7.58 -1.98
CA VAL A 28 -1.45 7.81 -1.03
C VAL A 28 -1.17 9.02 -0.13
N GLU A 29 0.06 9.17 0.35
CA GLU A 29 0.45 10.28 1.21
C GLU A 29 0.64 11.58 0.43
N ARG A 30 1.33 11.50 -0.73
CA ARG A 30 1.67 12.66 -1.56
C ARG A 30 0.45 13.24 -2.27
N CYS A 31 -0.50 12.40 -2.67
CA CYS A 31 -1.59 12.75 -3.57
C CYS A 31 -2.97 12.59 -2.95
N HIS A 32 -3.06 12.51 -1.61
CA HIS A 32 -4.34 12.43 -0.89
C HIS A 32 -5.30 13.55 -1.32
N ASP A 33 -4.83 14.80 -1.35
CA ASP A 33 -5.69 15.95 -1.67
C ASP A 33 -6.14 15.95 -3.13
N ALA A 34 -5.26 15.56 -4.06
CA ALA A 34 -5.62 15.40 -5.47
C ALA A 34 -6.64 14.27 -5.66
N THR A 35 -6.48 13.17 -4.93
CA THR A 35 -7.42 12.03 -4.92
C THR A 35 -8.77 12.46 -4.36
N ALA A 36 -8.79 13.21 -3.25
CA ALA A 36 -10.00 13.75 -2.65
C ALA A 36 -10.72 14.75 -3.57
N ALA A 37 -9.98 15.61 -4.27
CA ALA A 37 -10.53 16.54 -5.25
C ALA A 37 -11.19 15.81 -6.42
N LEU A 38 -10.50 14.82 -7.00
CA LEU A 38 -11.06 13.97 -8.06
C LEU A 38 -12.32 13.26 -7.60
N ARG A 39 -12.29 12.64 -6.42
CA ARG A 39 -13.44 11.93 -5.85
C ARG A 39 -14.65 12.85 -5.67
N ARG A 40 -14.44 14.05 -5.11
CA ARG A 40 -15.50 15.07 -4.93
C ARG A 40 -16.07 15.56 -6.26
N CYS A 41 -15.24 15.64 -7.30
CA CYS A 41 -15.74 15.95 -8.63
C CYS A 41 -16.66 14.83 -9.14
N MET A 42 -16.23 13.57 -9.02
CA MET A 42 -16.99 12.42 -9.50
C MET A 42 -18.37 12.31 -8.82
N ASP A 43 -18.48 12.65 -7.53
CA ASP A 43 -19.76 12.72 -6.80
C ASP A 43 -20.77 13.70 -7.42
N LYS A 44 -20.30 14.77 -8.09
CA LYS A 44 -21.18 15.75 -8.75
C LYS A 44 -21.72 15.28 -10.09
N PHE A 45 -21.11 14.25 -10.68
CA PHE A 45 -21.50 13.68 -11.97
C PHE A 45 -21.79 12.18 -11.84
N PRO A 46 -22.71 11.77 -10.93
CA PRO A 46 -22.95 10.37 -10.63
C PRO A 46 -23.42 9.62 -11.88
N ASP A 47 -24.23 10.21 -12.76
CA ASP A 47 -24.72 9.54 -13.97
C ASP A 47 -23.60 9.00 -14.87
N TYR A 48 -22.44 9.67 -14.88
CA TYR A 48 -21.28 9.24 -15.66
C TYR A 48 -20.34 8.33 -14.86
N TYR A 49 -20.16 8.58 -13.55
CA TYR A 49 -19.18 7.87 -12.72
C TYR A 49 -19.79 6.77 -11.82
N GLU A 50 -21.11 6.55 -11.85
CA GLU A 50 -21.80 5.60 -10.96
C GLU A 50 -21.15 4.21 -10.89
N PRO A 51 -20.73 3.59 -12.01
CA PRO A 51 -20.16 2.25 -11.96
C PRO A 51 -18.89 2.16 -11.11
N ILE A 52 -18.00 3.17 -11.20
CA ILE A 52 -16.78 3.19 -10.40
C ILE A 52 -17.06 3.58 -8.95
N LEU A 53 -17.98 4.54 -8.74
CA LEU A 53 -18.39 4.97 -7.40
C LEU A 53 -19.07 3.86 -6.60
N ARG A 54 -19.83 2.99 -7.27
CA ARG A 54 -20.44 1.81 -6.68
C ARG A 54 -19.38 0.80 -6.25
N ALA A 55 -18.41 0.52 -7.13
CA ALA A 55 -17.32 -0.38 -6.80
C ALA A 55 -16.53 0.13 -5.59
N GLU A 56 -16.17 1.41 -5.56
CA GLU A 56 -15.47 2.02 -4.41
C GLU A 56 -16.25 1.88 -3.09
N ARG A 57 -17.56 2.15 -3.10
CA ARG A 57 -18.40 1.97 -1.90
C ARG A 57 -18.44 0.52 -1.44
N ALA A 58 -18.65 -0.43 -2.34
CA ALA A 58 -18.69 -1.85 -2.00
C ALA A 58 -17.36 -2.31 -1.36
N MET A 59 -16.22 -1.89 -1.92
CA MET A 59 -14.90 -2.20 -1.33
C MET A 59 -14.74 -1.58 0.07
N ALA A 60 -15.24 -0.36 0.29
CA ALA A 60 -15.19 0.28 1.60
C ALA A 60 -16.09 -0.45 2.61
N GLU A 61 -17.29 -0.85 2.23
CA GLU A 61 -18.20 -1.64 3.08
C GLU A 61 -17.60 -3.00 3.45
N ASP A 62 -16.95 -3.70 2.52
CA ASP A 62 -16.26 -4.96 2.76
C ASP A 62 -15.09 -4.81 3.75
N LEU A 63 -14.31 -3.73 3.61
CA LEU A 63 -13.21 -3.40 4.54
C LEU A 63 -13.72 -3.11 5.96
N GLU A 64 -14.79 -2.33 6.09
CA GLU A 64 -15.40 -2.04 7.39
C GLU A 64 -15.99 -3.31 8.03
N ALA A 65 -16.60 -4.19 7.25
CA ALA A 65 -17.10 -5.48 7.72
C ALA A 65 -15.95 -6.38 8.22
N PHE A 66 -14.86 -6.47 7.48
CA PHE A 66 -13.67 -7.23 7.90
C PHE A 66 -13.08 -6.69 9.21
N LYS A 67 -12.93 -5.36 9.32
CA LYS A 67 -12.43 -4.70 10.52
C LYS A 67 -13.32 -4.95 11.74
N ALA A 68 -14.64 -4.96 11.54
CA ALA A 68 -15.60 -5.27 12.59
C ALA A 68 -15.51 -6.74 13.05
N SER A 69 -15.29 -7.68 12.12
CA SER A 69 -15.08 -9.09 12.48
C SER A 69 -13.79 -9.33 13.27
N GLU A 70 -12.67 -8.71 12.88
CA GLU A 70 -11.40 -8.85 13.63
C GLU A 70 -11.49 -8.26 15.03
N ALA A 71 -12.20 -7.13 15.19
CA ALA A 71 -12.41 -6.51 16.50
C ALA A 71 -13.31 -7.35 17.44
N SER A 72 -14.06 -8.32 16.91
CA SER A 72 -14.97 -9.17 17.68
C SER A 72 -14.37 -10.54 18.06
N GLU A 73 -13.18 -10.89 17.57
CA GLU A 73 -12.46 -12.12 17.98
C GLU A 73 -11.61 -11.87 19.24
N PRO A 74 -11.69 -12.73 20.28
CA PRO A 74 -10.80 -12.62 21.44
C PRO A 74 -9.36 -12.97 21.03
N SER A 75 -8.50 -11.96 21.00
CA SER A 75 -7.07 -12.12 20.75
C SER A 75 -6.41 -13.08 21.77
N PRO A 76 -5.77 -14.19 21.36
CA PRO A 76 -4.83 -14.88 22.24
C PRO A 76 -3.63 -13.95 22.44
N ALA A 77 -3.41 -13.54 23.69
CA ALA A 77 -2.38 -12.64 24.17
C ALA A 77 -1.09 -12.68 23.33
N SER A 78 -0.73 -11.53 22.73
CA SER A 78 0.65 -11.29 22.32
C SER A 78 1.55 -11.44 23.56
N PRO A 79 2.64 -12.22 23.51
CA PRO A 79 3.59 -12.25 24.62
C PRO A 79 4.20 -10.85 24.81
N PRO A 80 4.46 -10.40 26.05
CA PRO A 80 5.12 -9.12 26.28
C PRO A 80 6.54 -9.13 25.68
N PRO A 81 7.09 -7.97 25.29
CA PRO A 81 8.45 -7.90 24.78
C PRO A 81 9.41 -8.34 25.91
N PRO A 82 10.39 -9.22 25.65
CA PRO A 82 11.41 -9.50 26.66
C PRO A 82 12.24 -8.24 26.90
N ALA A 83 12.32 -7.87 28.18
CA ALA A 83 13.22 -6.84 28.69
C ALA A 83 14.67 -7.19 28.35
N ALA A 84 15.46 -6.14 28.12
CA ALA A 84 16.88 -6.23 27.81
C ALA A 84 17.69 -6.94 28.92
N GLU A 85 18.51 -7.92 28.53
CA GLU A 85 19.79 -8.24 29.16
C GLU A 85 20.75 -8.76 28.06
N GLU A 86 21.98 -8.22 28.06
CA GLU A 86 23.09 -8.60 27.19
C GLU A 86 23.69 -9.96 27.59
N GLU A 87 24.11 -10.79 26.63
CA GLU A 87 25.48 -11.32 26.54
C GLU A 87 25.68 -12.24 25.33
N GLN A 88 26.94 -12.31 24.91
CA GLN A 88 27.50 -12.83 23.66
C GLN A 88 27.25 -14.31 23.35
N GLY A 89 27.32 -14.66 22.06
CA GLY A 89 27.60 -16.04 21.66
C GLY A 89 27.46 -16.36 20.17
N ASP A 90 28.51 -16.10 19.41
CA ASP A 90 29.04 -16.85 18.26
C ASP A 90 28.11 -17.74 17.40
N ASP A 91 27.96 -17.42 16.11
CA ASP A 91 28.34 -18.35 15.02
C ASP A 91 28.30 -17.60 13.67
N LYS A 92 29.39 -16.89 13.43
CA LYS A 92 29.86 -16.50 12.12
C LYS A 92 30.27 -17.77 11.36
N LYS A 93 29.32 -18.55 10.82
CA LYS A 93 29.68 -19.68 9.93
C LYS A 93 28.71 -20.00 8.80
N GLN A 94 27.66 -19.21 8.61
CA GLN A 94 26.71 -19.41 7.49
C GLN A 94 26.58 -18.15 6.62
N ALA A 95 27.72 -17.57 6.21
CA ALA A 95 27.72 -16.53 5.19
C ALA A 95 28.81 -16.75 4.11
N GLU A 96 29.93 -17.43 4.43
CA GLU A 96 30.98 -17.69 3.43
C GLU A 96 30.77 -18.94 2.57
N ALA A 97 29.96 -19.92 2.99
CA ALA A 97 29.80 -21.17 2.23
C ALA A 97 28.84 -21.05 1.02
N VAL A 98 27.93 -20.08 1.02
CA VAL A 98 26.94 -19.92 -0.07
C VAL A 98 27.52 -19.12 -1.23
N VAL A 99 28.38 -18.13 -0.96
CA VAL A 99 28.96 -17.25 -1.99
C VAL A 99 30.05 -17.94 -2.82
N ALA A 100 30.70 -18.99 -2.28
CA ALA A 100 31.72 -19.75 -3.01
C ALA A 100 31.14 -20.77 -4.01
N LYS A 101 29.90 -21.24 -3.82
CA LYS A 101 29.29 -22.27 -4.70
C LYS A 101 28.72 -21.70 -6.00
N GLU A 102 28.40 -20.41 -6.05
CA GLU A 102 27.75 -19.80 -7.23
C GLU A 102 28.75 -19.30 -8.29
N LYS A 103 30.02 -19.05 -7.92
CA LYS A 103 31.03 -18.57 -8.89
C LYS A 103 31.76 -19.67 -9.66
N GLU A 104 31.61 -20.94 -9.30
CA GLU A 104 32.27 -22.06 -10.00
C GLU A 104 31.38 -22.74 -11.08
N ASP A 105 30.06 -22.50 -11.07
CA ASP A 105 29.14 -23.03 -12.10
C ASP A 105 28.97 -22.09 -13.31
N LEU A 106 29.60 -20.91 -13.27
CA LEU A 106 29.60 -19.93 -14.36
C LEU A 106 31.00 -19.75 -14.97
N ALA A 107 31.80 -20.83 -15.04
CA ALA A 107 33.07 -20.83 -15.76
C ALA A 107 33.49 -22.20 -16.35
N ALA A 108 32.57 -23.19 -16.40
CA ALA A 108 32.79 -24.49 -17.04
C ALA A 108 31.92 -24.68 -18.29
#